data_AF-A0A3P7NFY6-F1
#
_entry.id   AF-A0A3P7NFY6-F1
#
_cell.length_a   1.000
_cell.length_b   1.000
_cell.length_c   1.000
_cell.angle_alpha   90.00
_cell.angle_beta   90.00
_cell.angle_gamma   90.00
#
_symmetry.space_group_name_H-M   'P 1'
#
loop_
_entity.id
_entity.type
_entity.pdbx_description
1 polymer ?
#
loop_
_entity_poly.entity_id
_entity_poly.type
_entity_poly.pdbx_seq_one_letter_code
_entity_poly.pdbx_strand_id
1 'polypeptide(L)'
;MHNIKFFVLDEADRMLGNDSSFYTDVMNLVRTPGFPSVANRQTLLFSATFTKEVQDLAAELLKKDHAFVSNGRAVAANPLVKQHFVEVAFCFKFVVVSFVT
;
A
#
# COMPACT_ATOMS: atom_id res chain seq x y z
N MET A 1 18.71 -6.40 -15.72
CA MET A 1 18.83 -5.93 -14.32
C MET A 1 19.49 -7.00 -13.44
N HIS A 2 20.80 -7.20 -13.53
CA HIS A 2 21.42 -8.47 -13.07
C HIS A 2 21.92 -8.47 -11.61
N ASN A 3 21.66 -7.43 -10.82
CA ASN A 3 22.25 -7.30 -9.47
C ASN A 3 21.32 -6.63 -8.44
N ILE A 4 20.01 -6.88 -8.55
CA ILE A 4 19.03 -6.35 -7.60
C ILE A 4 19.06 -7.21 -6.33
N LYS A 5 19.58 -6.64 -5.23
CA LYS A 5 19.62 -7.31 -3.94
C LYS A 5 18.33 -7.10 -3.14
N PHE A 6 17.64 -5.98 -3.36
CA PHE A 6 16.47 -5.56 -2.61
C PHE A 6 15.36 -5.14 -3.56
N PHE A 7 14.15 -5.64 -3.30
CA PHE A 7 12.93 -5.27 -4.00
C PHE A 7 11.90 -4.79 -2.98
N VAL A 8 11.41 -3.55 -3.13
CA VAL A 8 10.52 -2.93 -2.14
C VAL A 8 9.22 -2.54 -2.83
N LEU A 9 8.11 -2.96 -2.25
CA LEU A 9 6.76 -2.56 -2.61
C LEU A 9 6.18 -1.76 -1.47
N ASP A 10 5.74 -0.54 -1.75
CA ASP A 10 5.13 0.37 -0.77
C ASP A 10 3.68 0.67 -1.17
N GLU A 11 2.82 0.90 -0.19
CA GLU A 11 1.37 1.09 -0.35
C GLU A 11 0.68 0.03 -1.23
N ALA A 12 1.04 -1.26 -1.05
CA ALA A 12 0.61 -2.34 -1.96
C ALA A 12 -0.92 -2.45 -2.11
N ASP A 13 -1.69 -2.11 -1.08
CA ASP A 13 -3.14 -2.07 -1.14
C ASP A 13 -3.70 -0.99 -2.07
N ARG A 14 -3.09 0.20 -2.10
CA ARG A 14 -3.48 1.26 -3.03
C ARG A 14 -3.14 0.91 -4.47
N MET A 15 -2.04 0.18 -4.66
CA MET A 15 -1.62 -0.25 -5.99
C MET A 15 -2.57 -1.29 -6.59
N LEU A 16 -3.28 -2.07 -5.77
CA LEU A 16 -4.20 -3.13 -6.20
C LEU A 16 -5.68 -2.71 -6.23
N GLY A 17 -6.01 -1.48 -5.82
CA GLY A 17 -7.38 -1.11 -5.43
C GLY A 17 -8.44 -0.96 -6.52
N ASN A 18 -8.11 -0.51 -7.74
CA ASN A 18 -9.13 -0.14 -8.73
C ASN A 18 -8.95 -0.77 -10.13
N ASP A 19 -7.72 -1.04 -10.54
CA ASP A 19 -7.42 -1.70 -11.82
C ASP A 19 -6.25 -2.65 -11.57
N SER A 20 -6.48 -3.96 -11.69
CA SER A 20 -5.50 -5.03 -11.52
C SER A 20 -4.35 -5.03 -12.56
N SER A 21 -4.21 -3.93 -13.31
CA SER A 21 -3.06 -3.63 -14.17
C SER A 21 -1.76 -3.64 -13.38
N PHE A 22 -1.77 -3.06 -12.18
CA PHE A 22 -0.55 -2.99 -11.38
C PHE A 22 -0.01 -4.37 -10.99
N TYR A 23 -0.88 -5.29 -10.57
CA TYR A 23 -0.49 -6.67 -10.29
C TYR A 23 0.17 -7.29 -11.52
N THR A 24 -0.46 -7.14 -12.68
CA THR A 24 0.06 -7.65 -13.96
C THR A 24 1.43 -7.06 -14.29
N ASP A 25 1.61 -5.75 -14.08
CA ASP A 25 2.86 -5.04 -14.35
C ASP A 25 3.99 -5.49 -13.43
N VAL A 26 3.72 -5.66 -12.13
CA VAL A 26 4.70 -6.23 -11.19
C VAL A 26 5.06 -7.65 -11.58
N MET A 27 4.08 -8.46 -11.97
CA MET A 27 4.32 -9.84 -12.39
C MET A 27 5.14 -9.90 -13.68
N ASN A 28 4.91 -9.00 -14.62
CA ASN A 28 5.71 -8.88 -15.84
C ASN A 28 7.16 -8.43 -15.51
N LEU A 29 7.32 -7.48 -14.58
CA LEU A 29 8.63 -7.03 -14.13
C LEU A 29 9.44 -8.17 -13.50
N VAL A 30 8.86 -8.91 -12.55
CA VAL A 30 9.59 -9.99 -11.86
C VAL A 30 9.87 -11.21 -12.74
N ARG A 31 9.11 -11.38 -13.83
CA ARG A 31 9.33 -12.40 -14.86
C ARG A 31 10.33 -11.98 -15.94
N THR A 32 10.75 -10.71 -15.94
CA THR A 32 11.70 -10.21 -16.93
C THR A 32 13.05 -10.93 -16.82
N PRO A 33 13.68 -11.33 -17.95
CA PRO A 33 14.97 -11.99 -17.93
C PRO A 33 16.03 -11.21 -17.14
N GLY A 34 16.69 -11.91 -16.21
CA GLY A 34 17.71 -11.34 -15.35
C GLY A 34 17.18 -10.68 -14.07
N PHE A 35 15.86 -10.60 -13.86
CA PHE A 35 15.33 -10.25 -12.55
C PHE A 35 15.66 -11.39 -11.55
N PRO A 36 16.28 -11.10 -10.40
CA PRO A 36 16.67 -12.13 -9.45
C PRO A 36 15.46 -12.90 -8.92
N SER A 37 15.59 -14.20 -8.72
CA SER A 37 14.52 -15.02 -8.13
C SER A 37 14.25 -14.62 -6.67
N VAL A 38 13.10 -15.03 -6.13
CA VAL A 38 12.70 -14.76 -4.72
C VAL A 38 13.76 -15.25 -3.74
N ALA A 39 14.44 -16.36 -4.04
CA ALA A 39 15.52 -16.89 -3.21
C ALA A 39 16.77 -16.00 -3.19
N ASN A 40 17.05 -15.32 -4.31
CA ASN A 40 18.28 -14.56 -4.55
C ASN A 40 18.15 -13.05 -4.29
N ARG A 41 17.00 -12.60 -3.75
CA ARG A 41 16.76 -11.21 -3.37
C ARG A 41 16.10 -11.13 -2.00
N GLN A 42 16.18 -9.97 -1.37
CA GLN A 42 15.33 -9.61 -0.24
C GLN A 42 14.15 -8.81 -0.77
N THR A 43 12.93 -9.22 -0.45
CA THR A 43 11.72 -8.46 -0.79
C THR A 43 11.12 -7.86 0.49
N LEU A 44 10.72 -6.59 0.45
CA LEU A 44 9.96 -5.89 1.49
C LEU A 44 8.62 -5.47 0.88
N LEU A 45 7.51 -5.74 1.58
CA LEU A 45 6.17 -5.34 1.16
C LEU A 45 5.53 -4.57 2.32
N PHE A 46 5.18 -3.31 2.06
CA PHE A 46 4.50 -2.43 2.98
C PHE A 46 3.08 -2.17 2.47
N SER A 47 2.10 -2.30 3.35
CA SER A 47 0.69 -2.09 3.04
C SER A 47 -0.06 -1.67 4.28
N ALA A 48 -1.02 -0.75 4.15
CA ALA A 48 -1.85 -0.31 5.28
C ALA A 48 -2.98 -1.33 5.57
N THR A 49 -3.46 -2.00 4.54
CA THR A 49 -4.45 -3.08 4.61
C THR A 49 -3.89 -4.37 4.02
N PHE A 50 -4.39 -5.51 4.48
CA PHE A 50 -3.91 -6.83 4.06
C PHE A 50 -5.05 -7.64 3.45
N THR A 51 -5.58 -7.14 2.34
CA THR A 51 -6.65 -7.81 1.57
C THR A 51 -6.15 -9.11 0.94
N LYS A 52 -7.06 -9.90 0.38
CA LYS A 52 -6.71 -11.17 -0.26
C LYS A 52 -5.74 -10.98 -1.42
N GLU A 53 -5.91 -9.93 -2.20
CA GLU A 53 -5.06 -9.59 -3.34
C GLU A 53 -3.63 -9.26 -2.90
N VAL A 54 -3.49 -8.51 -1.80
CA VAL A 54 -2.17 -8.23 -1.19
C VAL A 54 -1.53 -9.52 -0.64
N GLN A 55 -2.33 -10.42 -0.05
CA GLN A 55 -1.85 -11.72 0.41
C GLN A 55 -1.35 -12.60 -0.74
N ASP A 56 -2.10 -12.65 -1.84
CA ASP A 56 -1.72 -13.40 -3.04
C ASP A 56 -0.43 -12.83 -3.65
N LEU A 57 -0.30 -11.50 -3.74
CA LEU A 57 0.93 -10.83 -4.17
C LEU A 57 2.11 -11.13 -3.25
N ALA A 58 1.89 -11.10 -1.93
CA ALA A 58 2.92 -11.42 -0.94
C ALA A 58 3.42 -12.87 -1.07
N ALA A 59 2.50 -13.82 -1.31
CA ALA A 59 2.83 -15.24 -1.48
C ALA A 59 3.73 -15.50 -2.70
N GLU A 60 3.60 -14.70 -3.76
CA GLU A 60 4.43 -14.83 -4.97
C GLU A 60 5.78 -14.13 -4.88
N LEU A 61 5.86 -13.03 -4.11
CA LEU A 61 7.03 -12.13 -4.13
C LEU A 61 7.95 -12.25 -2.92
N LEU A 62 7.44 -12.74 -1.79
CA LEU A 62 8.19 -12.96 -0.55
C LEU A 62 8.70 -14.40 -0.45
N LYS A 63 9.74 -14.60 0.37
CA LYS A 63 10.23 -15.93 0.71
C LYS A 63 9.19 -16.70 1.54
N LYS A 64 9.25 -18.03 1.51
CA LYS A 64 8.32 -18.89 2.26
C LYS A 64 8.38 -18.65 3.78
N ASP A 65 9.54 -18.25 4.29
CA ASP A 65 9.85 -17.99 5.70
C ASP A 65 9.90 -16.49 6.04
N HIS A 66 9.14 -15.66 5.31
CA HIS A 66 9.09 -14.22 5.58
C HIS A 66 8.49 -13.90 6.94
N ALA A 67 9.00 -12.85 7.58
CA ALA A 67 8.41 -12.30 8.79
C ALA A 67 7.23 -11.39 8.42
N PHE A 68 6.09 -11.59 9.09
CA PHE A 68 4.96 -10.67 9.02
C PHE A 68 4.95 -9.78 10.27
N VAL A 69 4.99 -8.47 10.07
CA VAL A 69 4.97 -7.48 11.14
C VAL A 69 3.74 -6.59 10.94
N SER A 70 2.86 -6.57 11.94
CA SER A 70 1.68 -5.71 11.97
C SER A 70 1.57 -5.04 13.33
N ASN A 71 1.07 -3.80 13.34
CA ASN A 71 0.75 -3.07 14.57
C ASN A 71 -0.59 -3.51 15.20
N GLY A 72 -1.33 -4.43 14.56
CA GLY A 72 -2.60 -4.98 15.03
C GLY A 72 -3.73 -3.96 15.14
N ARG A 73 -3.57 -2.75 14.59
CA ARG A 73 -4.57 -1.69 14.69
C ARG A 73 -5.49 -1.71 13.47
N ALA A 74 -6.80 -1.70 13.74
CA ALA A 74 -7.78 -1.36 12.72
C ALA A 74 -7.53 0.08 12.23
N VAL A 75 -7.66 0.30 10.91
CA VAL A 75 -7.57 1.62 10.29
C VAL A 75 -8.81 2.41 10.73
N ALA A 76 -8.69 3.14 11.83
CA ALA A 76 -9.72 4.02 12.34
C ALA A 76 -9.18 5.45 12.42
N ALA A 77 -10.07 6.43 12.30
CA ALA A 77 -9.72 7.81 12.61
C ALA A 77 -9.13 7.87 14.02
N ASN A 78 -8.03 8.62 14.17
CA ASN A 78 -7.35 8.73 15.45
C ASN A 78 -8.32 9.33 16.49
N PRO A 79 -8.63 8.62 17.59
CA PRO A 79 -9.58 9.12 18.60
C PRO A 79 -9.06 10.37 19.33
N LEU A 80 -7.76 10.66 19.27
CA LEU A 80 -7.15 11.86 19.86
C LEU A 80 -7.29 13.10 18.96
N VAL A 81 -7.73 12.94 17.71
CA VAL A 81 -7.97 14.06 16.78
C VAL A 81 -9.44 14.45 16.88
N LYS A 82 -9.72 15.64 17.42
CA LYS A 82 -11.08 16.21 17.44
C LYS A 82 -11.48 16.60 16.02
N GLN A 83 -12.60 16.08 15.54
CA GLN A 83 -13.14 16.37 14.20
C GLN A 83 -14.44 17.16 14.33
N HIS A 84 -14.53 18.28 13.62
CA HIS A 84 -15.72 19.13 13.56
C HIS A 84 -16.26 19.15 12.13
N PHE A 85 -17.54 18.85 11.95
CA PHE A 85 -18.22 18.86 10.65
C PHE A 85 -19.17 20.05 10.60
N VAL A 86 -19.05 20.88 9.56
CA VAL A 86 -19.94 22.04 9.33
C VAL A 86 -20.53 21.90 7.94
N GLU A 87 -21.86 21.83 7.87
CA GLU A 87 -22.58 21.82 6.60
C GLU A 87 -22.67 23.23 6.04
N VAL A 88 -22.32 23.39 4.76
CA VAL A 88 -22.31 24.68 4.07
C VAL A 88 -22.84 24.53 2.66
N ALA A 89 -23.66 25.48 2.22
CA ALA A 89 -23.98 25.60 0.81
C ALA A 89 -22.68 25.91 0.02
N PHE A 90 -22.55 25.35 -1.18
CA PHE A 90 -21.31 25.39 -1.98
C PHE A 90 -20.72 26.80 -2.12
N CYS A 91 -21.57 27.82 -2.28
CA CYS A 91 -21.18 29.22 -2.42
C CYS A 91 -20.51 29.84 -1.18
N PHE A 92 -20.61 29.21 0.00
CA PHE A 92 -20.10 29.76 1.27
C PHE A 92 -18.90 28.98 1.84
N LYS A 93 -18.37 27.99 1.11
CA LYS A 93 -17.32 27.10 1.61
C LYS A 93 -16.03 27.82 2.02
N PHE A 94 -15.66 28.90 1.33
CA PHE A 94 -14.49 29.72 1.67
C PHE A 94 -14.68 30.59 2.91
N VAL A 95 -15.91 30.99 3.24
CA VAL A 95 -16.18 31.86 4.40
C VAL A 95 -15.99 31.09 5.70
N VAL A 96 -16.44 29.83 5.74
CA VAL A 96 -16.43 29.03 6.98
C VAL A 96 -15.03 28.57 7.38
N VAL A 97 -14.12 28.33 6.43
CA VAL A 97 -12.74 27.93 6.74
C VAL A 97 -12.00 29.02 7.53
N SER A 98 -12.32 30.29 7.30
CA SER A 98 -11.67 31.44 7.96
C SER A 98 -12.08 31.66 9.43
N PHE A 99 -13.14 31.01 9.92
CA PHE A 99 -13.65 31.16 11.29
C PHE A 99 -13.27 30.01 12.23
N VAL A 100 -12.61 28.96 11.73
CA VAL A 100 -12.29 27.75 12.49
C VAL A 100 -10.80 27.66 12.86
N THR A 101 -10.01 28.70 12.60
CA THR A 101 -8.59 28.82 13.02
C THR A 101 -8.42 29.60 14.31
#